data_AF-A0A936FRN1-F1
#
_entry.id   AF-A0A936FRN1-F1
#
_cell.length_a   1.000
_cell.length_b   1.000
_cell.length_c   1.000
_cell.angle_alpha   90.00
_cell.angle_beta   90.00
_cell.angle_gamma   90.00
#
_symmetry.space_group_name_H-M   'P 1'
#
loop_
_entity.id
_entity.type
_entity.pdbx_description
1 polymer ?
#
loop_
_entity_poly.entity_id
_entity_poly.type
_entity_poly.pdbx_seq_one_letter_code
_entity_poly.pdbx_strand_id
1 'polypeptide(L)' 'MILVRFLLFLALATVAVSGLLYLFKRDRRYLRFIGQVIRYTIYLLVGVLLFFAFERLVILL' A
#
# COMPACT_ATOMS: atom_id res chain seq x y z
N MET A 1 -4.53 1.97 14.06
CA MET A 1 -4.84 2.96 13.00
C MET A 1 -3.65 3.84 12.60
N ILE A 2 -2.86 4.39 13.54
CA ILE A 2 -1.71 5.27 13.20
C ILE A 2 -0.71 4.58 12.26
N LEU A 3 -0.42 3.30 12.49
CA LEU A 3 0.49 2.50 11.69
C LEU A 3 0.02 2.37 10.23
N VAL A 4 -1.26 2.04 10.01
CA VAL A 4 -1.84 1.91 8.67
C VAL A 4 -1.74 3.23 7.90
N ARG A 5 -2.04 4.36 8.57
CA ARG A 5 -1.93 5.69 7.98
C ARG A 5 -0.49 6.02 7.57
N PHE A 6 0.48 5.69 8.42
CA PHE A 6 1.89 5.89 8.13
C PHE A 6 2.36 5.02 6.94
N LEU A 7 1.95 3.75 6.90
CA LEU A 7 2.26 2.85 5.79
C LEU A 7 1.66 3.33 4.46
N LEU A 8 0.42 3.84 4.48
CA LEU A 8 -0.21 4.43 3.30
C LEU A 8 0.53 5.69 2.82
N PHE A 9 0.96 6.53 3.75
CA PHE A 9 1.77 7.71 3.42
C PHE A 9 3.09 7.31 2.75
N LEU A 10 3.79 6.32 3.31
CA LEU A 10 5.02 5.79 2.71
C LEU A 10 4.78 5.14 1.35
N ALA A 11 3.69 4.40 1.18
CA ALA A 11 3.32 3.81 -0.10
C ALA A 11 3.09 4.89 -1.17
N LEU A 12 2.33 5.94 -0.83
CA LEU A 12 2.09 7.08 -1.73
C LEU A 12 3.38 7.82 -2.07
N ALA A 13 4.22 8.12 -1.07
CA ALA A 13 5.52 8.75 -1.29
C ALA A 13 6.40 7.90 -2.22
N THR A 14 6.42 6.58 -2.02
CA THR A 14 7.17 5.63 -2.85
C THR A 14 6.66 5.62 -4.29
N VAL A 15 5.35 5.63 -4.49
CA VAL A 15 4.73 5.71 -5.83
C VAL A 15 5.06 7.05 -6.49
N ALA A 16 4.94 8.17 -5.76
CA ALA A 16 5.25 9.49 -6.27
C ALA A 16 6.72 9.63 -6.69
N VAL A 17 7.66 9.23 -5.83
CA VAL A 17 9.10 9.24 -6.12
C VAL A 17 9.42 8.34 -7.33
N SER A 18 8.85 7.14 -7.38
CA SER A 18 9.06 6.23 -8.51
C SER A 18 8.47 6.78 -9.81
N GLY A 19 7.32 7.46 -9.74
CA GLY A 19 6.69 8.14 -10.87
C GLY A 19 7.55 9.29 -11.39
N LEU A 20 8.12 10.09 -10.49
CA LEU A 20 9.08 11.13 -10.85
C LEU A 20 10.32 10.53 -11.51
N LEU A 21 10.92 9.49 -10.92
CA LEU A 21 12.07 8.80 -11.52
C LEU A 21 11.75 8.21 -12.89
N TYR A 22 10.54 7.69 -13.09
CA TYR A 22 10.08 7.27 -14.41
C TYR A 22 10.02 8.44 -15.40
N LEU A 23 9.53 9.61 -15.00
CA LEU A 23 9.48 10.78 -15.90
C LEU A 23 10.87 11.21 -16.36
N PHE A 24 11.85 11.20 -15.45
CA PHE A 24 13.24 11.57 -15.75
C PHE A 24 13.99 10.51 -16.56
N LYS A 25 13.89 9.24 -16.17
CA LYS A 25 14.68 8.16 -16.78
C LYS A 25 13.97 7.40 -17.89
N ARG A 26 12.64 7.53 -17.99
CA ARG A 26 11.74 6.81 -18.92
C ARG A 26 11.87 5.29 -18.90
N ASP A 27 12.46 4.72 -17.84
CA ASP A 27 12.63 3.28 -17.69
C ASP A 27 11.35 2.62 -17.12
N ARG A 28 10.76 1.69 -17.88
CA ARG A 28 9.55 0.94 -17.51
C ARG A 28 9.71 0.09 -16.23
N ARG A 29 10.94 -0.13 -15.75
CA ARG A 29 11.19 -0.76 -14.44
C ARG A 29 10.52 0.00 -13.29
N TYR A 30 10.49 1.33 -13.34
CA TYR A 30 9.84 2.15 -12.33
C TYR A 30 8.32 1.95 -12.31
N LEU A 31 7.68 1.81 -13.49
CA LEU A 31 6.26 1.50 -13.57
C LEU A 31 5.91 0.12 -13.00
N ARG A 32 6.76 -0.89 -13.27
CA ARG A 32 6.59 -2.22 -12.68
C ARG A 32 6.70 -2.19 -11.16
N PHE A 33 7.65 -1.44 -10.62
CA PHE A 33 7.81 -1.26 -9.18
C PHE A 33 6.58 -0.56 -8.56
N ILE A 34 6.05 0.50 -9.19
CA ILE A 34 4.80 1.13 -8.76
C ILE A 34 3.66 0.11 -8.68
N GLY A 35 3.49 -0.71 -9.72
CA GLY A 35 2.48 -1.76 -9.74
C GLY A 35 2.66 -2.78 -8.60
N GLN A 36 3.89 -3.15 -8.28
CA GLN A 36 4.19 -4.03 -7.13
C GLN A 36 3.81 -3.36 -5.82
N VAL A 37 4.22 -2.11 -5.59
CA VAL A 37 3.90 -1.35 -4.37
C VAL A 37 2.39 -1.28 -4.18
N ILE A 38 1.64 -0.89 -5.21
CA ILE A 38 0.16 -0.83 -5.16
C ILE A 38 -0.43 -2.20 -4.79
N ARG A 39 0.03 -3.28 -5.45
CA ARG A 39 -0.48 -4.63 -5.20
C ARG A 39 -0.23 -5.08 -3.76
N TYR A 40 0.97 -4.85 -3.23
CA TYR A 40 1.28 -5.17 -1.83
C TYR A 40 0.49 -4.30 -0.85
N THR A 41 0.31 -3.02 -1.13
CA THR A 41 -0.55 -2.15 -0.30
C THR A 41 -1.98 -2.66 -0.25
N ILE A 42 -2.55 -3.10 -1.39
CA ILE A 42 -3.90 -3.69 -1.42
C ILE A 42 -3.97 -4.95 -0.55
N TYR A 43 -3.02 -5.89 -0.70
CA TYR A 43 -3.00 -7.09 0.14
C TYR A 43 -2.91 -6.78 1.63
N LEU A 44 -2.09 -5.78 2.00
CA LEU A 44 -1.99 -5.32 3.38
C LEU A 44 -3.33 -4.78 3.89
N LEU A 45 -3.99 -3.91 3.11
CA LEU A 45 -5.29 -3.34 3.47
C LEU A 45 -6.37 -4.42 3.63
N VAL A 46 -6.41 -5.40 2.73
CA VAL A 46 -7.32 -6.54 2.84
C VAL A 46 -7.06 -7.31 4.14
N GLY A 47 -5.79 -7.60 4.46
CA GLY A 47 -5.43 -8.25 5.72
C GLY A 47 -5.89 -7.48 6.95
N VAL A 48 -5.70 -6.17 6.98
CA VAL A 48 -6.16 -5.29 8.07
C VAL A 48 -7.69 -5.30 8.19
N LEU A 49 -8.41 -5.26 7.06
CA LEU A 49 -9.88 -5.29 7.05
C LEU A 49 -10.42 -6.62 7.57
N LEU A 50 -9.83 -7.74 7.14
CA LEU A 50 -10.20 -9.07 7.61
C LEU A 50 -9.93 -9.22 9.11
N PHE A 51 -8.78 -8.73 9.59
CA PHE A 51 -8.45 -8.75 11.00
C PHE A 51 -9.46 -7.91 11.82
N PHE A 52 -9.79 -6.72 11.34
CA PHE A 52 -10.80 -5.88 11.98
C PHE A 52 -12.18 -6.55 12.02
N ALA A 53 -12.61 -7.19 10.92
CA ALA A 53 -13.87 -7.94 10.88
C ALA A 53 -13.85 -9.12 11.86
N PHE A 54 -12.72 -9.82 11.98
CA PHE A 54 -12.54 -10.91 12.91
C PHE A 54 -12.61 -10.43 14.36
N GLU A 55 -11.86 -9.38 14.74
CA GLU A 55 -11.96 -8.78 16.08
C GLU A 55 -13.41 -8.37 16.40
N ARG A 56 -14.11 -7.78 15.43
CA ARG A 56 -15.51 -7.37 15.59
C ARG A 56 -16.43 -8.57 15.84
N LEU A 57 -16.23 -9.69 15.16
CA LEU A 57 -17.02 -10.90 15.36
C LEU A 57 -16.73 -11.54 16.72
N VAL A 58 -15.44 -11.64 17.10
CA VAL A 58 -15.03 -12.27 18.36
C VAL A 58 -15.46 -11.47 19.58
N ILE A 59 -15.42 -10.14 19.53
CA ILE A 59 -15.84 -9.28 20.65
C ILE A 59 -17.36 -9.26 20.83
N LEU A 60 -18.12 -9.48 19.77
CA LEU A 60 -19.58 -9.35 19.75
C LEU A 60 -20.31 -10.67 20.05
N LEU A 61 -19.61 -11.81 19.94
CA LEU A 61 -20.08 -13.15 20.27
C LEU A 61 -19.81 -13.48 21.75
#